data_AF-A0A3G3IQZ9-F1
#
_entry.id   AF-A0A3G3IQZ9-F1
#
_cell.length_a   1.000
_cell.length_b   1.000
_cell.length_c   1.000
_cell.angle_alpha   90.00
_cell.angle_beta   90.00
_cell.angle_gamma   90.00
#
_symmetry.space_group_name_H-M   'P 1'
#
loop_
_entity.id
_entity.type
_entity.pdbx_description
1 polymer ?
#
loop_
_entity_poly.entity_id
_entity_poly.type
_entity_poly.pdbx_seq_one_letter_code
_entity_poly.pdbx_strand_id
1 'polypeptide(L)'
;TLHLPIELEMLKDPVAVNIGNPHIVFFVDNISEIPLRNLGPKLENHVLFPQKINISIAQVEKSGEIALRVWERGTGITASCGSAACAALVASTLRGYL
;
A
#
# COMPACT_ATOMS: atom_id res chain seq x y z
N THR A 1 2.82 10.00 7.40
CA THR A 1 2.11 9.66 8.65
C THR A 1 2.08 8.15 8.78
N LEU A 2 2.24 7.61 9.98
CA LEU A 2 2.26 6.15 10.20
C LEU A 2 0.88 5.52 10.32
N HIS A 3 -0.13 6.35 10.58
CA HIS A 3 -1.51 5.95 10.72
C HIS A 3 -2.37 6.93 9.91
N LEU A 4 -3.18 6.39 9.02
CA LEU A 4 -4.19 7.13 8.29
C LEU A 4 -5.57 6.60 8.68
N PRO A 5 -6.56 7.47 8.90
CA PRO A 5 -7.92 7.06 9.21
C PRO A 5 -8.66 6.62 7.95
N ILE A 6 -8.11 5.62 7.26
CA ILE A 6 -8.70 5.00 6.08
C ILE A 6 -9.07 3.57 6.46
N GLU A 7 -10.33 3.24 6.28
CA GLU A 7 -10.86 1.90 6.39
C GLU A 7 -11.72 1.61 5.16
N LEU A 8 -11.45 0.49 4.51
CA LEU A 8 -12.19 0.01 3.35
C LEU A 8 -12.18 -1.52 3.36
N GLU A 9 -13.32 -2.11 3.68
CA GLU A 9 -13.48 -3.56 3.79
C GLU A 9 -12.44 -4.13 4.78
N MET A 10 -11.52 -4.99 4.34
CA MET A 10 -10.45 -5.57 5.17
C MET A 10 -9.20 -4.68 5.30
N LEU A 11 -9.10 -3.60 4.53
CA LEU A 11 -7.94 -2.72 4.52
C LEU A 11 -8.16 -1.56 5.48
N LYS A 12 -7.26 -1.38 6.44
CA LYS A 12 -7.33 -0.30 7.42
C LYS A 12 -5.96 0.22 7.82
N ASP A 13 -5.94 1.44 8.32
CA ASP A 13 -4.77 2.05 8.97
C ASP A 13 -3.46 1.99 8.15
N PRO A 14 -3.45 2.49 6.89
CA PRO A 14 -2.25 2.44 6.07
C PRO A 14 -1.22 3.49 6.50
N VAL A 15 0.04 3.22 6.15
CA VAL A 15 1.13 4.19 6.24
C VAL A 15 1.16 5.04 4.98
N ALA A 16 1.23 6.36 5.12
CA ALA A 16 1.52 7.25 3.99
C ALA A 16 3.01 7.59 3.92
N VAL A 17 3.60 7.30 2.76
CA VAL A 17 5.00 7.54 2.44
C VAL A 17 5.08 8.33 1.13
N ASN A 18 5.97 9.32 1.06
CA ASN A 18 6.30 10.00 -0.18
C ASN A 18 7.80 9.85 -0.44
N ILE A 19 8.12 9.33 -1.62
CA ILE A 19 9.49 9.05 -2.10
C ILE A 19 9.72 9.68 -3.48
N GLY A 20 9.11 10.84 -3.71
CA GLY A 20 9.04 11.53 -5.01
C GLY A 20 7.68 11.38 -5.68
N ASN A 21 6.97 10.29 -5.43
CA ASN A 21 5.55 10.09 -5.73
C ASN A 21 4.82 9.57 -4.45
N PRO A 22 3.50 9.82 -4.32
CA PRO A 22 2.77 9.45 -3.10
C PRO A 22 2.40 7.96 -3.09
N HIS A 23 2.55 7.33 -1.92
CA HIS A 23 2.19 5.94 -1.66
C HIS A 23 1.41 5.81 -0.36
N ILE A 24 0.44 4.90 -0.35
CA ILE A 24 -0.10 4.31 0.87
C ILE A 24 0.24 2.82 0.91
N VAL A 25 0.64 2.32 2.07
CA VAL A 25 1.00 0.92 2.28
C VAL A 25 0.08 0.34 3.35
N PHE A 26 -0.69 -0.67 2.98
CA PHE A 26 -1.46 -1.49 3.92
C PHE A 26 -0.66 -2.74 4.28
N PHE A 27 -0.62 -3.07 5.57
CA PHE A 27 -0.07 -4.33 6.05
C PHE A 27 -1.20 -5.31 6.32
N VAL A 28 -1.10 -6.51 5.75
CA VAL A 28 -2.12 -7.56 5.84
C VAL A 28 -1.48 -8.92 6.13
N ASP A 29 -2.27 -9.84 6.69
CA ASP A 29 -1.81 -11.20 6.99
C ASP A 29 -1.76 -12.08 5.72
N ASN A 30 -2.70 -11.90 4.79
CA ASN A 30 -2.73 -12.63 3.52
C ASN A 30 -3.00 -11.71 2.33
N ILE A 31 -1.96 -11.45 1.55
CA ILE A 31 -2.00 -10.58 0.37
C ILE A 31 -2.82 -11.15 -0.79
N SER A 32 -2.99 -12.47 -0.85
CA SER A 32 -3.75 -13.16 -1.90
C SER A 32 -5.26 -12.97 -1.76
N GLU A 33 -5.73 -12.72 -0.54
CA GLU A 33 -7.15 -12.52 -0.23
C GLU A 33 -7.64 -11.11 -0.59
N ILE A 34 -6.73 -10.18 -0.84
CA ILE A 34 -7.10 -8.79 -1.11
C ILE A 34 -7.63 -8.64 -2.55
N PRO A 35 -8.91 -8.24 -2.75
CA PRO A 35 -9.49 -8.04 -4.07
C PRO A 35 -9.04 -6.70 -4.66
N LEU A 36 -7.72 -6.54 -4.88
CA LEU A 36 -7.08 -5.27 -5.25
C LEU A 36 -7.65 -4.65 -6.53
N ARG A 37 -8.16 -5.46 -7.47
CA ARG A 37 -8.84 -4.97 -8.68
C ARG A 37 -10.11 -4.16 -8.35
N ASN A 38 -10.81 -4.51 -7.28
CA ASN A 38 -12.04 -3.87 -6.84
C ASN A 38 -11.74 -2.70 -5.87
N LEU A 39 -10.74 -2.86 -5.00
CA LEU A 39 -10.41 -1.87 -3.97
C LEU A 39 -9.49 -0.75 -4.48
N GLY A 40 -8.58 -1.06 -5.40
CA GLY A 40 -7.60 -0.13 -5.96
C GLY A 40 -8.23 1.18 -6.47
N PRO A 41 -9.25 1.16 -7.35
CA PRO A 41 -9.90 2.39 -7.83
C PRO A 41 -10.53 3.23 -6.71
N LYS A 42 -11.13 2.57 -5.70
CA LYS A 42 -11.76 3.25 -4.55
C LYS A 42 -10.71 3.99 -3.71
N LEU A 43 -9.57 3.34 -3.47
CA LEU A 43 -8.46 3.89 -2.68
C LEU A 43 -7.66 4.95 -3.45
N GLU A 44 -7.43 4.73 -4.75
CA GLU A 44 -6.73 5.68 -5.63
C GLU A 44 -7.45 7.03 -5.65
N ASN A 45 -8.78 7.01 -5.66
CA ASN A 45 -9.63 8.21 -5.72
C ASN A 45 -10.18 8.60 -4.34
N HIS A 46 -9.59 8.11 -3.25
CA HIS A 46 -10.02 8.45 -1.89
C HIS A 46 -9.93 9.97 -1.66
N VAL A 47 -10.88 10.55 -0.93
CA VAL A 47 -11.02 12.01 -0.74
C VAL A 47 -9.77 12.68 -0.14
N LEU A 48 -8.98 11.92 0.64
CA LEU A 48 -7.71 12.39 1.21
C LEU A 48 -6.60 12.59 0.16
N PHE A 49 -6.77 12.09 -1.07
CA PHE A 49 -5.77 12.14 -2.14
C PHE A 49 -6.34 12.79 -3.41
N PRO A 50 -6.53 14.13 -3.44
CA PRO A 50 -7.06 14.82 -4.62
C PRO A 50 -6.24 14.61 -5.90
N GLN A 51 -4.94 14.35 -5.77
CA GLN A 51 -4.02 14.05 -6.88
C GLN A 51 -3.79 12.54 -7.08
N LYS A 52 -4.68 11.73 -6.51
CA LYS A 52 -4.62 10.27 -6.46
C LYS A 52 -3.36 9.73 -5.77
N ILE A 53 -3.29 8.42 -5.57
CA ILE A 53 -2.19 7.79 -4.83
C ILE A 53 -1.86 6.39 -5.37
N ASN A 54 -0.61 5.95 -5.20
CA ASN A 54 -0.26 4.54 -5.39
C ASN A 54 -0.63 3.73 -4.15
N ILE A 55 -1.14 2.53 -4.34
CA ILE A 55 -1.58 1.65 -3.25
C ILE A 55 -0.73 0.40 -3.27
N SER A 56 -0.09 0.14 -2.15
CA SER A 56 0.68 -1.07 -1.89
C SER A 56 -0.05 -1.90 -0.85
N ILE A 57 -0.21 -3.18 -1.14
CA ILE A 57 -0.59 -4.20 -0.16
C ILE A 57 0.69 -4.97 0.15
N ALA A 58 1.08 -4.99 1.42
CA ALA A 58 2.29 -5.63 1.90
C ALA A 58 1.92 -6.73 2.91
N GLN A 59 2.53 -7.90 2.73
CA GLN A 59 2.54 -8.98 3.73
C GLN A 59 3.99 -9.18 4.15
N VAL A 60 4.26 -9.06 5.45
CA VAL A 60 5.60 -9.22 6.01
C VAL A 60 5.71 -10.64 6.54
N GLU A 61 6.59 -11.42 5.94
CA GLU A 61 6.84 -12.81 6.32
C GLU A 61 7.74 -12.90 7.55
N LYS A 62 7.69 -14.03 8.25
CA LYS A 62 8.59 -14.29 9.39
C LYS A 62 10.07 -14.28 9.00
N SER A 63 10.39 -14.52 7.73
CA SER A 63 11.75 -14.41 7.18
C SER A 63 12.26 -12.97 7.11
N GLY A 64 11.37 -11.97 7.27
CA GLY A 64 11.67 -10.57 7.01
C GLY A 64 11.48 -10.16 5.55
N GLU A 65 11.02 -11.07 4.69
CA GLU A 65 10.67 -10.76 3.30
C GLU A 65 9.31 -10.05 3.23
N ILE A 66 9.15 -9.13 2.28
CA ILE A 66 7.88 -8.44 2.04
C ILE A 66 7.32 -8.92 0.69
N ALA A 67 6.20 -9.63 0.74
CA ALA A 67 5.39 -9.87 -0.44
C ALA A 67 4.55 -8.63 -0.76
N LEU A 68 4.57 -8.19 -2.02
CA LEU A 68 4.00 -6.89 -2.43
C LEU A 68 3.09 -7.03 -3.66
N ARG A 69 1.93 -6.39 -3.60
CA ARG A 69 1.02 -6.18 -4.74
C ARG A 69 0.69 -4.69 -4.82
N VAL A 70 0.67 -4.16 -6.03
CA VAL A 70 0.56 -2.71 -6.25
C VAL A 70 -0.59 -2.38 -7.19
N TRP A 71 -1.32 -1.33 -6.84
CA TRP A 71 -2.15 -0.56 -7.74
C TRP A 71 -1.46 0.78 -7.99
N GLU A 72 -0.94 0.98 -9.19
CA GLU A 72 -0.26 2.21 -9.59
C GLU A 72 -1.26 3.27 -10.02
N ARG A 73 -1.05 4.48 -9.50
CA ARG A 73 -1.83 5.67 -9.82
C ARG A 73 -1.87 5.90 -11.34
N GLY A 74 -3.07 5.92 -11.91
CA GLY A 74 -3.31 6.14 -13.34
C GLY A 74 -3.10 4.92 -14.24
N THR A 75 -2.63 3.80 -13.69
CA THR A 75 -2.27 2.60 -14.47
C THR A 75 -3.08 1.37 -14.02
N GLY A 76 -3.32 1.22 -12.73
CA GLY A 76 -3.94 0.04 -12.15
C GLY A 76 -2.92 -1.01 -11.70
N ILE A 77 -3.29 -2.29 -11.78
CA ILE A 77 -2.40 -3.38 -11.33
C ILE A 77 -1.22 -3.52 -12.29
N THR A 78 0.00 -3.42 -11.75
CA THR A 78 1.25 -3.66 -12.47
C THR A 78 1.99 -4.87 -11.89
N ALA A 79 2.90 -5.44 -12.67
CA ALA A 79 3.71 -6.59 -12.24
C ALA A 79 4.80 -6.20 -11.23
N SER A 80 5.30 -4.96 -11.32
CA SER A 80 6.32 -4.42 -10.43
C SER A 80 6.30 -2.90 -10.42
N CYS A 81 6.72 -2.32 -9.29
CA CYS A 81 6.90 -0.88 -9.13
C CYS A 81 8.05 -0.64 -8.14
N GLY A 82 9.19 -0.12 -8.61
CA GLY A 82 10.36 0.10 -7.76
C GLY A 82 10.10 1.10 -6.63
N SER A 83 9.34 2.16 -6.92
CA SER A 83 8.94 3.13 -5.89
C SER A 83 8.07 2.48 -4.81
N ALA A 84 7.11 1.64 -5.18
CA ALA A 84 6.28 0.93 -4.21
C ALA A 84 7.10 0.00 -3.30
N ALA A 85 8.13 -0.67 -3.83
CA ALA A 85 9.04 -1.50 -3.05
C ALA A 85 9.80 -0.67 -2.00
N CYS A 86 10.36 0.48 -2.39
CA CYS A 86 11.01 1.40 -1.46
C CYS A 86 10.03 1.93 -0.39
N ALA A 87 8.82 2.29 -0.78
CA ALA A 87 7.79 2.78 0.13
C ALA A 87 7.38 1.71 1.15
N ALA A 88 7.23 0.44 0.72
CA ALA A 88 6.87 -0.67 1.58
C ALA A 88 7.97 -0.98 2.62
N LEU A 89 9.24 -0.98 2.21
CA LEU A 89 10.36 -1.16 3.13
C LEU A 89 10.37 -0.06 4.20
N VAL A 90 10.34 1.21 3.80
CA VAL A 90 10.33 2.34 4.73
C VAL A 90 9.12 2.28 5.67
N ALA A 91 7.92 1.99 5.13
CA ALA A 91 6.72 1.85 5.94
C ALA A 91 6.83 0.71 6.97
N SER A 92 7.41 -0.42 6.58
CA SER A 92 7.54 -1.61 7.43
C SER A 92 8.47 -1.34 8.62
N THR A 93 9.62 -0.71 8.38
CA THR A 93 10.57 -0.31 9.43
C THR A 93 9.95 0.70 10.39
N LEU A 94 9.25 1.72 9.87
CA LEU A 94 8.64 2.75 10.71
C LEU A 94 7.48 2.22 11.57
N ARG A 95 6.81 1.15 11.12
CA ARG A 95 5.76 0.46 11.88
C ARG A 95 6.28 -0.67 12.76
N GLY A 96 7.58 -0.97 12.70
CA GLY A 96 8.21 -2.04 13.49
C GLY A 96 7.84 -3.45 13.04
N TYR A 97 7.49 -3.65 11.76
CA TYR A 97 7.32 -4.99 11.19
C TYR A 97 8.65 -5.66 10.85
N LEU A 98 9.65 -4.85 10.49
CA LEU A 98 11.05 -5.21 10.28
C LEU A 98 11.92 -4.37 11.22
#